data_AF-A0A068V660-F1
#
_entry.id   AF-A0A068V660-F1
#
_cell.length_a   1.000
_cell.length_b   1.000
_cell.length_c   1.000
_cell.angle_alpha   90.00
_cell.angle_beta   90.00
_cell.angle_gamma   90.00
#
_symmetry.space_group_name_H-M   'P 1'
#
loop_
_entity.id
_entity.type
_entity.pdbx_description
1 polymer ?
#
loop_
_entity_poly.entity_id
_entity_poly.type
_entity_poly.pdbx_seq_one_letter_code
_entity_poly.pdbx_strand_id
1 'polypeptide(L)'
;MYNQTQYFDLAIKLKNRYNLLSILEQGGLSRGHSHELSDVNSTIWRTTHGTPDLKCLNDARVHRNVPVLQEIGICYRPSKNRSGQVSFSVINCPHSRTRTCYRGLGNGKIVFP
;
A
#
# COMPACT_ATOMS: atom_id res chain seq x y z
N MET A 1 25.11 -4.01 -4.70
CA MET A 1 24.41 -2.72 -4.90
C MET A 1 23.86 -2.72 -6.32
N TYR A 2 22.63 -2.24 -6.55
CA TYR A 2 22.05 -2.16 -7.90
C TYR A 2 22.58 -0.91 -8.62
N ASN A 3 22.86 -1.01 -9.93
CA ASN A 3 23.04 0.18 -10.75
C ASN A 3 21.69 0.85 -11.07
N GLN A 4 21.72 2.03 -11.69
CA GLN A 4 20.50 2.82 -11.97
C GLN A 4 19.46 2.01 -12.76
N THR A 5 19.85 1.40 -13.88
CA THR A 5 18.95 0.60 -14.72
C THR A 5 18.35 -0.56 -13.93
N GLN A 6 19.20 -1.34 -13.24
CA GLN A 6 18.75 -2.46 -12.42
C GLN A 6 17.79 -2.04 -11.30
N TYR A 7 18.00 -0.86 -10.71
CA TYR A 7 17.12 -0.32 -9.68
C TYR A 7 15.72 0.00 -10.23
N PHE A 8 15.65 0.71 -11.37
CA PHE A 8 14.36 1.05 -11.99
C PHE A 8 13.65 -0.18 -12.56
N ASP A 9 14.37 -1.12 -13.18
CA ASP A 9 13.81 -2.37 -13.67
C ASP A 9 13.21 -3.19 -12.54
N LEU A 10 13.90 -3.26 -11.38
CA LEU A 10 13.39 -3.90 -10.19
C LEU A 10 12.13 -3.20 -9.68
N ALA A 11 12.12 -1.87 -9.62
CA ALA A 11 10.94 -1.11 -9.17
C ALA A 11 9.71 -1.37 -10.05
N ILE A 12 9.88 -1.38 -11.37
CA ILE A 12 8.80 -1.70 -12.33
C ILE A 12 8.33 -3.14 -12.14
N LYS A 13 9.25 -4.10 -12.01
CA LYS A 13 8.92 -5.51 -11.77
C LYS A 13 8.12 -5.69 -10.48
N LEU A 14 8.50 -5.01 -9.40
CA LEU A 14 7.79 -5.08 -8.12
C LEU A 14 6.42 -4.40 -8.19
N LYS A 15 6.31 -3.25 -8.87
CA LYS A 15 5.02 -2.56 -9.12
C LYS A 15 4.05 -3.47 -9.88
N ASN A 16 4.52 -4.11 -10.95
CA ASN A 16 3.66 -4.92 -11.82
C ASN A 16 3.24 -6.26 -11.21
N ARG A 17 3.82 -6.65 -10.06
CA ARG A 17 3.45 -7.88 -9.36
C ARG A 17 2.05 -7.83 -8.76
N TYR A 18 1.57 -6.65 -8.37
CA TYR A 18 0.27 -6.46 -7.72
C TYR A 18 -0.47 -5.28 -8.33
N ASN A 19 -1.59 -5.54 -9.00
CA ASN A 19 -2.50 -4.49 -9.42
C ASN A 19 -3.36 -4.07 -8.21
N LEU A 20 -2.88 -3.09 -7.46
CA LEU A 20 -3.54 -2.62 -6.23
C LEU A 20 -4.96 -2.10 -6.48
N LEU A 21 -5.22 -1.43 -7.61
CA LEU A 21 -6.56 -0.96 -7.94
C LEU A 21 -7.53 -2.14 -8.07
N SER A 22 -7.18 -3.16 -8.86
CA SER A 22 -8.02 -4.33 -9.03
C SER A 22 -8.21 -5.12 -7.73
N ILE A 23 -7.16 -5.24 -6.90
CA ILE A 23 -7.24 -5.89 -5.59
C ILE A 23 -8.25 -5.18 -4.69
N LEU A 24 -8.20 -3.85 -4.62
CA LEU A 24 -9.12 -3.05 -3.80
C LEU A 24 -10.55 -3.13 -4.34
N GLU A 25 -10.76 -2.94 -5.63
CA GLU A 25 -12.10 -2.99 -6.25
C GLU A 25 -12.75 -4.39 -6.11
N GLN A 26 -11.99 -5.47 -6.29
CA GLN A 26 -12.47 -6.85 -6.06
C GLN A 26 -12.78 -7.14 -4.58
N GLY A 27 -12.10 -6.43 -3.66
CA GLY A 27 -12.42 -6.44 -2.24
C GLY A 27 -13.63 -5.59 -1.85
N GLY A 28 -14.34 -5.01 -2.81
CA GLY A 28 -15.51 -4.15 -2.58
C GLY A 28 -15.18 -2.68 -2.28
N LEU A 29 -13.91 -2.29 -2.40
CA LEU A 29 -13.45 -0.93 -2.11
C LEU A 29 -13.52 -0.08 -3.38
N SER A 30 -14.63 0.62 -3.57
CA SER A 30 -14.85 1.49 -4.73
C SER A 30 -14.19 2.86 -4.57
N ARG A 31 -13.68 3.39 -5.69
CA ARG A 31 -13.19 4.78 -5.79
C ARG A 31 -14.31 5.80 -5.52
N GLY A 32 -13.93 7.00 -5.10
CA GLY A 32 -14.82 8.08 -4.66
C GLY A 32 -15.54 7.87 -3.32
N HIS A 33 -15.40 6.70 -2.68
CA HIS A 33 -16.15 6.35 -1.47
C HIS A 33 -15.25 6.24 -0.23
N SER A 34 -15.87 6.37 0.94
CA SER A 34 -15.19 6.16 2.22
C SER A 34 -15.27 4.70 2.66
N HIS A 35 -14.15 4.14 3.09
CA HIS A 35 -14.00 2.76 3.54
C HIS A 35 -13.28 2.71 4.87
N GLU A 36 -13.48 1.64 5.64
CA GLU A 36 -12.69 1.43 6.85
C GLU A 36 -11.23 1.18 6.48
N LEU A 37 -10.31 1.83 7.22
CA LEU A 37 -8.88 1.65 7.04
C LEU A 37 -8.44 0.19 7.25
N SER A 38 -9.13 -0.53 8.15
CA SER A 38 -8.92 -1.96 8.36
C SER A 38 -9.31 -2.79 7.13
N ASP A 39 -10.32 -2.39 6.37
CA ASP A 39 -10.76 -3.11 5.18
C ASP A 39 -9.74 -2.95 4.07
N VAL A 40 -9.23 -1.73 3.85
CA VAL A 40 -8.13 -1.46 2.91
C VAL A 40 -6.90 -2.30 3.26
N ASN A 41 -6.51 -2.30 4.54
CA ASN A 41 -5.36 -3.06 5.02
C ASN A 41 -5.55 -4.58 4.83
N SER A 42 -6.69 -5.12 5.27
CA SER A 42 -6.97 -6.56 5.20
C SER A 42 -7.13 -7.07 3.76
N THR A 43 -7.67 -6.26 2.85
CA THR A 43 -7.82 -6.60 1.43
C THR A 43 -6.45 -6.73 0.76
N ILE A 44 -5.53 -5.78 1.00
CA ILE A 44 -4.16 -5.88 0.48
C ILE A 44 -3.41 -7.05 1.12
N TRP A 45 -3.56 -7.26 2.44
CA TRP A 45 -2.91 -8.36 3.15
C TRP A 45 -3.35 -9.73 2.63
N ARG A 46 -4.64 -9.92 2.32
CA ARG A 46 -5.17 -11.19 1.79
C ARG A 46 -4.50 -11.63 0.50
N THR A 47 -4.12 -10.69 -0.37
CA THR A 47 -3.44 -10.99 -1.64
C THR A 47 -1.92 -11.04 -1.53
N THR A 48 -1.34 -10.18 -0.69
CA THR A 48 0.13 -9.99 -0.64
C THR A 48 0.81 -10.76 0.48
N HIS A 49 0.04 -11.18 1.49
CA HIS A 49 0.50 -11.75 2.75
C HIS A 49 1.42 -10.84 3.58
N GLY A 50 1.41 -9.53 3.32
CA GLY A 50 2.11 -8.53 4.12
C GLY A 50 1.25 -7.31 4.37
N THR A 51 1.37 -6.77 5.58
CA THR A 51 0.67 -5.55 5.98
C THR A 51 1.31 -4.35 5.26
N PRO A 52 0.57 -3.62 4.40
CA PRO A 52 1.09 -2.45 3.70
C PRO A 52 1.34 -1.27 4.66
N ASP A 53 2.14 -0.31 4.20
CA ASP A 53 2.18 1.04 4.74
C ASP A 53 1.13 1.90 4.03
N LEU A 54 0.18 2.48 4.77
CA LEU A 54 -0.85 3.34 4.18
C LEU A 54 -0.57 4.79 4.58
N LYS A 55 -0.55 5.70 3.60
CA LYS A 55 -0.43 7.12 3.86
C LYS A 55 -1.64 7.86 3.34
N CYS A 56 -2.17 8.73 4.18
CA CYS A 56 -3.32 9.55 3.85
C CYS A 56 -2.96 11.02 3.89
N LEU A 57 -3.58 11.76 2.97
CA LEU A 57 -3.57 13.22 2.94
C LEU A 57 -4.78 13.72 3.73
N ASN A 58 -4.52 14.65 4.65
CA ASN A 58 -5.55 15.38 5.38
C ASN A 58 -5.48 16.83 4.94
N ASP A 59 -6.34 17.23 4.01
CA ASP A 59 -6.52 18.63 3.63
C ASP A 59 -7.95 19.03 3.99
N ALA A 60 -8.11 20.02 4.86
CA ALA A 60 -9.42 20.48 5.32
C ALA A 60 -10.31 20.99 4.17
N ARG A 61 -9.72 21.35 3.02
CA ARG A 61 -10.44 21.80 1.81
C ARG A 61 -10.93 20.63 0.95
N VAL A 62 -10.44 19.42 1.21
CA VAL A 62 -10.68 18.23 0.42
C VAL A 62 -11.43 17.20 1.29
N HIS A 63 -12.58 16.70 0.81
CA HIS A 63 -13.39 15.69 1.51
C HIS A 63 -13.77 16.01 2.97
N ARG A 64 -14.07 17.28 3.30
CA ARG A 64 -14.56 17.71 4.64
C ARG A 64 -13.67 17.22 5.80
N ASN A 65 -12.36 17.22 5.61
CA ASN A 65 -11.37 16.77 6.61
C ASN A 65 -11.43 15.27 6.95
N VAL A 66 -12.01 14.45 6.07
CA VAL A 66 -11.85 12.99 6.07
C VAL A 66 -10.52 12.65 5.38
N PRO A 67 -9.65 11.80 5.97
CA PRO A 67 -8.39 11.40 5.36
C PRO A 67 -8.59 10.74 3.99
N VAL A 68 -7.76 11.11 3.01
CA VAL A 68 -7.80 10.56 1.65
C VAL A 68 -6.58 9.67 1.42
N LEU A 69 -6.78 8.44 0.94
CA LEU A 69 -5.68 7.53 0.62
C LEU A 69 -4.81 8.12 -0.49
N GLN A 70 -3.52 8.29 -0.21
CA GLN A 70 -2.57 8.92 -1.13
C GLN A 70 -1.49 7.94 -1.60
N GLU A 71 -0.91 7.16 -0.70
CA GLU A 71 0.15 6.21 -1.02
C GLU A 71 -0.09 4.86 -0.34
N ILE A 72 0.31 3.79 -1.04
CA ILE A 72 0.38 2.43 -0.52
C ILE A 72 1.81 1.92 -0.69
N GLY A 73 2.49 1.61 0.41
CA GLY A 73 3.81 0.99 0.43
C GLY A 73 3.70 -0.52 0.62
N ILE A 74 4.36 -1.29 -0.25
CA ILE A 74 4.57 -2.74 -0.07
C ILE A 74 6.04 -2.97 0.26
N CYS A 75 6.31 -3.65 1.38
CA CYS A 75 7.67 -3.91 1.83
C CYS A 75 8.12 -5.31 1.42
N TYR A 76 9.37 -5.40 0.95
CA TYR A 76 9.97 -6.64 0.47
C TYR A 76 11.24 -6.96 1.22
N ARG A 77 11.46 -8.24 1.49
CA ARG A 77 12.74 -8.78 1.95
C ARG A 77 13.38 -9.58 0.81
N PRO A 78 14.58 -9.17 0.34
CA PRO A 78 15.33 -9.95 -0.64
C PRO A 78 15.87 -11.23 0.01
N SER A 79 15.88 -12.31 -0.75
CA SER A 79 16.54 -13.57 -0.39
C SER A 79 17.29 -14.10 -1.61
N LYS A 80 18.43 -14.76 -1.37
CA LYS A 80 19.27 -15.33 -2.42
C LYS A 80 19.28 -16.85 -2.27
N ASN A 81 18.97 -17.56 -3.34
CA ASN A 81 19.08 -19.03 -3.34
C ASN A 81 20.52 -19.48 -3.66
N ARG A 82 20.76 -20.80 -3.65
CA ARG A 82 22.09 -21.38 -3.90
C ARG A 82 22.65 -21.09 -5.30
N SER A 83 21.80 -20.90 -6.30
CA SER A 83 22.20 -20.51 -7.66
C SER A 83 22.46 -19.01 -7.82
N GLY A 84 22.32 -18.25 -6.73
CA GLY A 84 22.55 -16.82 -6.69
C GLY A 84 21.40 -15.96 -7.23
N GLN A 85 20.26 -16.57 -7.56
CA GLN A 85 19.05 -15.88 -7.96
C GLN A 85 18.43 -15.17 -6.76
N VAL A 86 18.08 -13.91 -6.96
CA VAL A 86 17.43 -13.07 -5.93
C VAL A 86 15.91 -13.17 -6.09
N SER A 87 15.22 -13.49 -5.00
CA SER A 87 13.78 -13.46 -4.87
C SER A 87 13.35 -12.42 -3.84
N PHE A 88 12.14 -11.90 -3.97
CA PHE A 88 11.58 -10.89 -3.07
C PHE A 88 10.33 -11.44 -2.42
N SER A 89 10.40 -11.66 -1.11
CA SER A 89 9.24 -12.03 -0.30
C SER A 89 8.58 -10.77 0.24
N VAL A 90 7.25 -10.68 0.18
CA VAL A 90 6.52 -9.60 0.84
C VAL A 90 6.65 -9.78 2.36
N ILE A 91 6.84 -8.68 3.08
CA ILE A 91 6.88 -8.64 4.55
C ILE A 91 5.96 -7.53 5.06
N ASN A 92 5.61 -7.58 6.34
CA ASN A 92 4.97 -6.44 7.01
C ASN A 92 5.91 -5.23 6.98
N CYS A 93 5.37 -4.05 6.65
CA CYS A 93 6.16 -2.83 6.67
C CYS A 93 6.54 -2.43 8.10
N PRO A 94 7.84 -2.36 8.46
CA PRO A 94 8.29 -2.14 9.83
C PRO A 94 8.07 -0.72 10.35
N HIS A 95 7.97 0.27 9.45
CA HIS A 95 7.78 1.69 9.78
C HIS A 95 6.50 2.24 9.16
N SER A 96 5.37 1.61 9.48
CA SER A 96 4.05 2.05 9.00
C SER A 96 3.74 3.48 9.49
N ARG A 97 3.42 4.35 8.53
CA ARG A 97 2.93 5.72 8.69
C ARG A 97 1.41 5.80 8.62
N THR A 98 0.72 4.68 8.87
CA THR A 98 -0.75 4.58 8.91
C THR A 98 -1.39 5.53 9.94
N ARG A 99 -0.61 6.08 10.89
CA ARG A 99 -1.04 7.20 11.75
C ARG A 99 -1.56 8.41 10.97
N THR A 100 -1.07 8.66 9.76
CA THR A 100 -1.57 9.74 8.90
C THR A 100 -3.04 9.56 8.51
N CYS A 101 -3.52 8.32 8.43
CA CYS A 101 -4.90 7.97 8.08
C CYS A 101 -5.89 8.04 9.25
N TYR A 102 -5.42 8.25 10.48
CA TYR A 102 -6.28 8.48 11.65
C TYR A 102 -6.39 9.95 12.04
N ARG A 103 -5.64 10.85 11.38
CA ARG A 103 -5.64 12.28 11.66
C ARG A 103 -6.81 12.93 10.92
N GLY A 104 -7.90 13.26 11.59
CA GLY A 104 -9.04 13.95 10.97
C GLY A 104 -10.39 13.50 11.54
N LEU A 105 -11.48 13.81 10.82
CA LEU A 105 -12.85 13.46 11.25
C LEU A 105 -13.31 12.08 10.78
N GLY A 106 -12.42 11.30 10.16
CA GLY A 106 -12.76 10.01 9.55
C GLY A 106 -13.07 8.87 10.52
N ASN A 107 -12.74 8.99 11.81
CA ASN A 107 -13.01 7.96 12.84
C ASN A 107 -12.59 6.52 12.43
N GLY A 108 -11.47 6.38 11.71
CA GLY A 108 -11.01 5.08 11.17
C GLY A 108 -11.36 4.84 9.71
N LYS A 109 -12.21 5.67 9.10
CA LYS A 109 -12.51 5.67 7.67
C LYS A 109 -11.59 6.58 6.89
N ILE A 110 -11.29 6.16 5.66
CA ILE A 110 -10.54 6.94 4.67
C ILE A 110 -11.30 6.97 3.34
N VAL A 111 -11.16 8.04 2.59
CA VAL A 111 -11.64 8.12 1.20
C VAL A 111 -10.65 7.39 0.30
N PHE A 112 -11.15 6.45 -0.50
CA PHE A 112 -10.42 5.96 -1.67
C PHE A 112 -10.78 6.87 -2.84
N PRO A 113 -9.90 7.79 -3.27
CA PRO A 113 -10.24 8.76 -4.31
C PRO A 113 -10.57 8.08 -5.65
#